data_AF-A0A927HU72-F1
#
_entry.id   AF-A0A927HU72-F1
#
_cell.length_a   1.000
_cell.length_b   1.000
_cell.length_c   1.000
_cell.angle_alpha   90.00
_cell.angle_beta   90.00
_cell.angle_gamma   90.00
#
_symmetry.space_group_name_H-M   'P 1'
#
loop_
_entity.id
_entity.type
_entity.pdbx_description
1 polymer ?
#
loop_
_entity_poly.entity_id
_entity_poly.type
_entity_poly.pdbx_seq_one_letter_code
_entity_poly.pdbx_strand_id
1 'polypeptide(L)' 'MGYVLDCTFHDLKAKGISDYEGSSRDKQLFSGHKTESQVLIYDRKTKVSPTLDKPPIETKNSK' A
#
# COMPACT_ATOMS: atom_id res chain seq x y z
N MET A 1 -15.02 -15.48 20.30
CA MET A 1 -15.48 -14.26 19.61
C MET A 1 -14.95 -14.29 18.19
N GLY A 2 -15.81 -14.22 17.18
CA GLY A 2 -15.42 -14.16 15.77
C GLY A 2 -16.08 -12.94 15.13
N TYR A 3 -15.31 -12.21 14.33
CA TYR A 3 -15.84 -11.10 13.53
C TYR A 3 -16.31 -11.64 12.17
N VAL A 4 -17.44 -11.13 11.69
CA VAL A 4 -17.85 -11.36 10.30
C VAL A 4 -16.86 -10.60 9.42
N LEU A 5 -16.12 -11.34 8.59
CA LEU A 5 -15.18 -10.78 7.65
C LEU A 5 -15.82 -10.76 6.27
N ASP A 6 -15.96 -9.58 5.69
CA ASP A 6 -16.30 -9.41 4.28
C ASP A 6 -15.02 -9.37 3.44
N CYS A 7 -14.32 -10.50 3.38
CA CYS A 7 -13.11 -10.64 2.59
C CYS A 7 -12.91 -12.08 2.13
N THR A 8 -12.19 -12.24 1.02
CA THR A 8 -11.80 -13.54 0.49
C THR A 8 -10.40 -13.92 0.97
N PHE A 9 -10.04 -15.19 0.81
CA PHE A 9 -8.67 -15.65 1.07
C PHE A 9 -7.62 -14.89 0.25
N HIS A 10 -7.98 -14.42 -0.95
CA HIS A 10 -7.09 -13.62 -1.80
C HIS A 10 -6.80 -12.24 -1.20
N ASP A 11 -7.74 -11.64 -0.48
CA ASP A 11 -7.56 -10.35 0.18
C ASP A 11 -6.57 -10.46 1.34
N LEU A 12 -6.63 -11.56 2.09
CA LEU A 12 -5.65 -11.84 3.14
C LEU A 12 -4.24 -12.04 2.56
N LYS A 13 -4.13 -12.81 1.47
CA LYS A 13 -2.84 -12.98 0.76
C LYS A 13 -2.30 -11.63 0.26
N ALA A 14 -3.14 -10.80 -0.34
CA ALA A 14 -2.77 -9.48 -0.81
C ALA A 14 -2.28 -8.57 0.33
N LYS A 15 -2.98 -8.59 1.47
CA LYS A 15 -2.61 -7.83 2.67
C LYS A 15 -1.23 -8.27 3.20
N GLY A 16 -0.99 -9.59 3.29
CA GLY A 16 0.30 -10.13 3.67
C GLY A 16 1.46 -9.70 2.75
N ILE A 17 1.24 -9.69 1.43
CA ILE A 17 2.22 -9.19 0.44
C ILE A 17 2.47 -7.69 0.55
N SER A 18 1.43 -6.91 0.77
CA SER A 18 1.55 -5.46 0.91
C SER A 18 2.24 -5.04 2.21
N ASP A 19 2.07 -5.80 3.29
CA ASP A 19 2.63 -5.49 4.61
C ASP A 19 4.07 -5.98 4.81
N TYR A 20 4.49 -6.96 4.01
CA TYR A 20 5.84 -7.49 4.09
C TYR A 20 6.89 -6.42 3.76
N GLU A 21 7.82 -6.21 4.69
CA GLU A 21 8.98 -5.34 4.50
C GLU A 21 10.08 -6.10 3.77
N GLY A 22 10.46 -5.63 2.58
CA GLY A 22 11.48 -6.28 1.75
C GLY A 22 11.39 -5.86 0.29
N SER A 23 12.30 -6.40 -0.52
CA SER A 23 12.30 -6.16 -1.97
C SER A 23 11.15 -6.89 -2.66
N SER A 24 10.85 -6.51 -3.91
CA SER A 24 9.88 -7.23 -4.76
C SER A 24 10.24 -8.72 -4.93
N ARG A 25 11.54 -9.03 -4.92
CA ARG A 25 12.07 -10.40 -5.00
C ARG A 25 11.81 -11.20 -3.73
N ASP A 26 11.96 -10.59 -2.56
CA ASP A 26 11.63 -11.25 -1.30
C ASP A 26 10.12 -11.50 -1.23
N LYS A 27 9.34 -10.49 -1.65
CA LYS A 27 7.90 -10.61 -1.80
C LYS A 27 7.50 -11.75 -2.75
N GLN A 28 8.23 -11.93 -3.84
CA GLN A 28 8.01 -13.02 -4.79
C GLN A 28 8.27 -14.40 -4.17
N LEU A 29 9.41 -14.55 -3.49
CA LEU A 29 9.84 -15.83 -2.93
C LEU A 29 8.84 -16.35 -1.89
N PHE A 30 8.36 -15.49 -0.99
CA PHE A 30 7.45 -15.93 0.07
C PHE A 30 6.03 -16.19 -0.45
N SER A 31 5.60 -15.46 -1.48
CA SER A 31 4.23 -15.55 -2.01
C SER A 31 4.05 -16.61 -3.08
N GLY A 32 5.15 -17.24 -3.52
CA GLY A 32 5.19 -18.34 -4.48
C GLY A 32 4.94 -17.92 -5.93
N HIS A 33 5.17 -16.65 -6.28
CA HIS A 33 4.92 -16.16 -7.64
C HIS A 33 6.07 -16.48 -8.60
N LYS A 34 5.72 -16.84 -9.84
CA LYS A 34 6.70 -17.18 -10.88
C LYS A 34 7.51 -15.96 -11.34
N THR A 35 6.89 -14.79 -11.34
CA THR A 35 7.48 -13.54 -11.85
C THR A 35 7.15 -12.38 -10.93
N GLU A 36 8.05 -11.41 -10.79
CA GLU A 36 7.83 -10.20 -9.98
C GLU A 36 6.59 -9.40 -10.40
N SER A 37 6.24 -9.38 -11.69
CA SER A 37 5.05 -8.67 -12.19
C SER A 37 3.74 -9.16 -11.56
N GLN A 38 3.66 -10.43 -11.16
CA GLN A 38 2.49 -10.98 -10.47
C GLN A 38 2.40 -10.49 -9.01
N VAL A 39 3.55 -10.14 -8.41
CA VAL A 39 3.64 -9.60 -7.05
C VAL A 39 3.24 -8.13 -7.02
N LEU A 40 3.61 -7.37 -8.06
CA LEU A 40 3.35 -5.92 -8.15
C LEU A 40 1.86 -5.56 -8.08
N ILE A 41 0.96 -6.46 -8.51
CA ILE A 41 -0.50 -6.27 -8.41
C ILE A 41 -0.96 -6.15 -6.95
N TYR A 42 -0.23 -6.77 -6.03
CA TYR A 42 -0.56 -6.78 -4.60
C TYR A 42 0.07 -5.63 -3.81
N ASP A 43 1.04 -4.90 -4.38
CA ASP A 43 1.66 -3.75 -3.72
C ASP A 43 0.74 -2.51 -3.82
N ARG A 44 -0.31 -2.51 -3.00
CA ARG A 44 -1.34 -1.47 -2.96
C ARG A 44 -1.11 -0.46 -1.84
N LYS A 45 0.11 -0.41 -1.27
CA LYS A 45 0.41 0.51 -0.16
C LYS A 45 0.28 1.96 -0.66
N THR A 46 -0.58 2.74 0.00
CA THR A 46 -0.75 4.16 -0.31
C THR A 46 0.58 4.88 -0.14
N LYS A 47 1.04 5.57 -1.18
CA LYS A 47 2.25 6.38 -1.11
C LYS A 47 1.99 7.54 -0.15
N VAL A 48 2.68 7.54 0.98
CA VAL A 48 2.67 8.67 1.91
C VAL A 48 3.58 9.73 1.31
N SER A 49 3.01 10.88 0.95
CA SER A 49 3.77 12.05 0.51
C SER A 49 3.95 12.99 1.71
N PRO A 50 5.14 13.57 1.91
CA PRO A 50 5.32 14.58 2.93
C PRO A 50 4.44 15.80 2.63
N THR A 51 3.77 16.32 3.65
CA THR A 51 3.06 17.59 3.55
C THR A 51 4.05 18.73 3.42
N LEU A 52 3.68 19.77 2.68
CA LEU A 52 4.39 21.05 2.77
C LEU A 52 4.02 21.67 4.12
N ASP A 53 4.93 21.66 5.09
CA ASP A 53 4.82 22.41 6.37
C ASP A 53 4.88 23.92 6.13
N LYS A 54 3.97 24.44 5.30
CA LYS A 54 3.86 25.84 4.95
C LYS A 54 2.63 26.43 5.62
N PRO A 55 2.73 27.63 6.20
CA PRO A 55 1.56 28.32 6.71
C PRO A 55 0.54 28.54 5.57
N PRO A 56 -0.77 28.54 5.86
CA PRO A 56 -1.80 28.85 4.87
C PRO A 56 -1.48 30.17 4.16
N ILE A 57 -1.57 30.19 2.84
CA ILE A 57 -1.31 31.38 2.04
C ILE A 57 -2.46 32.35 2.29
N GLU A 58 -2.21 33.45 3.01
CA GLU A 58 -3.17 34.54 3.12
C GLU A 58 -3.39 35.15 1.72
N THR A 59 -4.55 34.90 1.13
CA THR A 59 -5.00 35.60 -0.07
C THR A 59 -5.28 37.05 0.29
N LYS A 60 -4.26 37.90 0.21
CA LYS A 60 -4.46 39.34 0.19
C LYS A 60 -5.17 39.69 -1.12
N ASN A 61 -6.49 39.84 -1.06
CA ASN A 61 -7.25 40.53 -2.11
C ASN A 61 -6.59 41.89 -2.34
N SER A 62 -5.83 41.99 -3.44
CA SER A 62 -5.16 43.22 -3.83
C SER A 62 -6.06 43.96 -4.79
N LYS A 63 -6.68 45.00 -4.22
CA LYS A 63 -7.24 46.21 -4.85
C LYS A 63 -8.51 46.08 -5.67
#